data_AF-A0A955AS79-F1
#
_entry.id   AF-A0A955AS79-F1
#
_cell.length_a   1.000
_cell.length_b   1.000
_cell.length_c   1.000
_cell.angle_alpha   90.00
_cell.angle_beta   90.00
_cell.angle_gamma   90.00
#
_symmetry.space_group_name_H-M   'P 1'
#
loop_
_entity.id
_entity.type
_entity.pdbx_description
1 polymer ?
#
loop_
_entity_poly.entity_id
_entity_poly.type
_entity_poly.pdbx_seq_one_letter_code
_entity_poly.pdbx_strand_id
1 'polypeptide(L)' 'YGEHYIKRQDPKGRDYYWATNDPPPQPDGKETDLTELAAGFITVTPLDYDLTRHHALDELRAWNFSL' A
#
# COMPACT_ATOMS: atom_id res chain seq x y z
N TYR A 1 0.81 4.62 -1.84
CA TYR A 1 -0.53 5.21 -2.01
C TYR A 1 -0.38 6.72 -2.07
N GLY A 2 -1.11 7.40 -2.96
CA GLY A 2 -1.02 8.85 -3.07
C GLY A 2 -1.51 9.56 -1.80
N GLU A 3 -0.70 10.47 -1.29
CA GLU A 3 -1.01 11.33 -0.13
C GLU A 3 -1.79 12.60 -0.54
N HIS A 4 -2.13 12.74 -1.83
CA HIS A 4 -2.80 13.91 -2.37
C HIS A 4 -4.32 13.77 -2.36
N TYR A 5 -5.00 14.86 -2.01
CA TYR A 5 -6.46 14.93 -1.95
C TYR A 5 -6.96 16.15 -2.71
N ILE A 6 -7.91 15.94 -3.61
CA ILE A 6 -8.62 17.04 -4.29
C ILE A 6 -9.86 17.39 -3.48
N LYS A 7 -9.90 18.62 -2.97
CA LYS A 7 -11.08 19.20 -2.32
C LYS A 7 -12.10 19.67 -3.36
N ARG A 8 -13.38 19.36 -3.15
CA ARG A 8 -14.52 19.86 -3.93
C ARG A 8 -15.69 20.20 -3.01
N GLN A 9 -16.72 20.83 -3.57
CA GLN A 9 -17.98 21.10 -2.87
C GLN A 9 -19.14 20.42 -3.58
N ASP A 10 -20.03 19.82 -2.79
CA ASP A 10 -21.29 19.30 -3.30
C ASP A 10 -22.27 20.45 -3.61
N PRO A 11 -23.40 20.19 -4.29
CA PRO A 11 -24.38 21.24 -4.61
C PRO A 11 -24.99 21.97 -3.40
N LYS A 12 -24.81 21.43 -2.17
CA LYS A 12 -25.26 22.05 -0.92
C LYS A 12 -24.13 22.80 -0.21
N GLY A 13 -22.96 22.96 -0.84
CA GLY A 13 -21.80 23.65 -0.31
C GLY A 13 -20.99 22.84 0.72
N ARG A 14 -21.23 21.53 0.84
CA ARG A 14 -20.47 20.68 1.76
C ARG A 14 -19.17 20.25 1.11
N ASP A 15 -18.06 20.48 1.81
CA ASP A 15 -16.75 20.06 1.37
C ASP A 15 -16.63 18.52 1.38
N TYR A 16 -16.01 17.98 0.34
CA TYR A 16 -15.62 16.57 0.25
C TYR A 16 -14.27 16.42 -0.46
N TYR A 17 -13.62 15.29 -0.25
CA TYR A 17 -12.25 15.07 -0.69
C TYR A 17 -12.15 13.77 -1.46
N TRP A 18 -11.54 13.83 -2.65
CA TRP A 18 -11.13 12.64 -3.41
C TRP A 18 -9.67 12.35 -3.13
N ALA A 19 -9.38 11.18 -2.58
CA ALA A 19 -8.02 10.66 -2.55
C ALA A 19 -7.57 10.43 -3.98
N THR A 20 -6.43 10.99 -4.37
CA THR A 20 -5.86 10.81 -5.69
C THR A 20 -4.54 10.08 -5.59
N ASN A 21 -4.32 9.15 -6.50
CA ASN A 21 -3.06 8.42 -6.62
C ASN A 21 -2.04 9.18 -7.49
N ASP A 22 -2.00 10.51 -7.37
CA ASP A 22 -1.20 11.42 -8.21
C ASP A 22 -0.19 12.21 -7.36
N PRO A 23 1.11 12.23 -7.74
CA PRO A 23 1.73 11.37 -8.75
C PRO A 23 1.69 9.89 -8.34
N PRO A 24 1.66 8.96 -9.31
CA PRO A 24 1.78 7.55 -9.01
C PRO A 24 3.09 7.29 -8.24
N PRO A 25 3.10 6.31 -7.32
CA PRO A 25 4.33 5.93 -6.63
C PRO A 25 5.43 5.61 -7.63
N GLN A 26 6.66 6.08 -7.37
CA GLN A 26 7.80 5.65 -8.17
C GLN A 26 8.04 4.15 -7.94
N PRO A 27 8.36 3.37 -8.99
CA PRO A 27 8.77 1.99 -8.82
C PRO A 27 9.99 1.93 -7.88
N ASP A 28 9.93 1.09 -6.85
CA ASP A 28 11.02 0.94 -5.87
C ASP A 28 12.09 -0.07 -6.34
N GLY A 29 12.07 -0.44 -7.62
CA GLY A 29 13.01 -1.36 -8.25
C GLY A 29 12.76 -2.84 -7.92
N LYS A 30 11.73 -3.16 -7.14
CA LYS A 30 11.33 -4.55 -6.87
C LYS A 30 10.45 -5.08 -7.98
N GLU A 31 10.62 -6.36 -8.28
CA GLU A 31 9.67 -7.11 -9.10
C GLU A 31 8.35 -7.23 -8.33
N THR A 32 7.30 -6.65 -8.90
CA THR A 32 5.93 -6.66 -8.39
C THR A 32 4.99 -7.03 -9.53
N ASP A 33 3.77 -7.42 -9.21
CA ASP A 33 2.73 -7.57 -10.24
C ASP A 33 2.54 -6.29 -11.07
N LEU A 34 2.60 -5.11 -10.45
CA LEU A 34 2.50 -3.84 -11.15
C LEU A 34 3.64 -3.60 -12.15
N THR A 35 4.89 -3.93 -11.81
CA THR A 35 6.04 -3.74 -12.72
C THR A 35 5.98 -4.70 -13.90
N GLU A 36 5.62 -5.96 -13.66
CA GLU A 36 5.51 -6.97 -14.71
C GLU A 36 4.31 -6.74 -15.64
N LEU A 37 3.19 -6.27 -15.10
CA LEU A 37 2.05 -5.83 -15.90
C LEU A 37 2.43 -4.65 -16.81
N ALA A 38 3.18 -3.67 -16.29
CA ALA A 38 3.66 -2.54 -17.09
C ALA A 38 4.62 -2.97 -18.21
N ALA A 39 5.36 -4.07 -18.01
CA ALA A 39 6.24 -4.68 -19.01
C ALA A 39 5.50 -5.58 -20.02
N GLY A 40 4.19 -5.80 -19.86
CA GLY A 40 3.35 -6.56 -20.79
C GLY A 40 3.24 -8.05 -20.50
N PHE A 41 3.64 -8.50 -19.30
CA PHE A 41 3.50 -9.89 -18.87
C PHE A 41 2.15 -10.17 -18.19
N ILE A 42 1.75 -11.45 -18.19
CA ILE A 42 0.68 -11.93 -17.32
C ILE A 42 1.27 -12.18 -15.94
N THR A 43 0.59 -11.71 -14.90
CA THR A 43 1.03 -11.86 -13.51
C THR A 43 0.08 -12.75 -12.71
N VAL A 44 0.63 -13.66 -11.91
CA VAL A 44 -0.13 -14.48 -10.96
C VAL A 44 0.49 -14.33 -9.58
N THR A 45 -0.21 -13.61 -8.69
CA THR A 45 0.25 -13.36 -7.33
C THR A 45 -0.50 -14.28 -6.36
N PRO A 46 0.12 -15.33 -5.80
CA PRO A 46 -0.50 -16.12 -4.75
C PRO A 46 -0.63 -15.27 -3.49
N LEU A 47 -1.85 -15.09 -3.00
CA LEU A 47 -2.13 -14.33 -1.78
C LEU A 47 -2.49 -15.29 -0.65
N ASP A 48 -1.99 -14.98 0.54
CA ASP A 48 -2.41 -15.62 1.78
C ASP A 48 -3.44 -14.73 2.50
N TYR A 49 -4.34 -15.35 3.26
CA TYR A 49 -5.31 -14.62 4.09
C TYR A 49 -4.75 -14.32 5.48
N ASP A 50 -3.72 -15.05 5.91
CA ASP A 50 -3.00 -14.76 7.16
C ASP A 50 -2.09 -13.54 6.97
N LEU A 51 -2.48 -12.42 7.58
CA LEU A 51 -1.72 -11.17 7.53
C LEU A 51 -0.64 -11.09 8.61
N THR A 52 -0.44 -12.15 9.39
CA THR A 52 0.54 -12.18 10.47
C THR A 52 1.97 -12.17 9.91
N ARG A 53 2.75 -11.17 10.30
CA ARG A 53 4.20 -11.13 10.01
C ARG A 53 4.95 -12.05 10.97
N HIS A 54 4.86 -13.37 10.75
CA HIS A 54 5.44 -14.40 11.64
C HIS A 54 6.91 -14.17 11.99
N HIS A 55 7.75 -13.77 11.02
CA HIS A 55 9.16 -13.45 11.28
C HIS A 55 9.35 -12.34 12.33
N ALA A 56 8.52 -11.31 12.29
CA ALA A 56 8.58 -10.22 13.26
C ALA A 56 8.17 -10.68 14.66
N LEU A 57 7.29 -11.69 14.78
CA LEU A 57 6.94 -12.26 16.07
C LEU A 57 8.12 -13.02 16.69
N ASP A 58 8.91 -13.73 15.88
CA ASP A 58 10.10 -14.43 16.37
C ASP A 58 11.16 -13.44 16.86
N GLU A 59 11.36 -12.32 16.16
CA GLU A 59 12.20 -11.21 16.64
C GLU A 59 11.69 -10.66 17.97
N LEU A 60 10.40 -10.34 18.07
CA LEU A 60 9.78 -9.78 19.28
C LEU A 60 9.88 -10.74 20.48
N ARG A 61 9.74 -12.05 20.27
CA ARG A 61 9.90 -13.06 21.33
C ARG A 61 11.31 -13.10 21.90
N ALA A 62 12.31 -12.73 21.11
CA ALA A 62 13.70 -12.65 21.56
C ALA A 62 14.01 -11.36 22.34
N TRP A 63 13.10 -10.39 22.38
CA TRP A 63 13.32 -9.15 23.11
C TRP A 63 13.20 -9.41 24.61
N ASN A 64 14.24 -9.03 25.36
CA ASN A 64 14.22 -9.07 26.81
C ASN A 64 13.71 -7.73 27.34
N PHE A 65 12.44 -7.68 27.72
CA PHE A 65 11.86 -6.48 28.34
C PHE A 65 12.22 -6.43 29.82
N SER A 66 13.04 -5.46 30.23
CA SER A 66 13.16 -5.09 31.64
C SER A 66 12.13 -4.00 31.95
N LEU A 67 11.22 -4.27 32.88
CA LEU A 67 10.33 -3.27 33.48
C LEU A 67 11.02 -2.54 34.62
#